data_AF-A0A924X2Y9-F1
#
_entry.id   AF-A0A924X2Y9-F1
#
_cell.length_a   1.000
_cell.length_b   1.000
_cell.length_c   1.000
_cell.angle_alpha   90.00
_cell.angle_beta   90.00
_cell.angle_gamma   90.00
#
_symmetry.space_group_name_H-M   'P 1'
#
loop_
_entity.id
_entity.type
_entity.pdbx_description
1 polymer ?
#
loop_
_entity_poly.entity_id
_entity_poly.type
_entity_poly.pdbx_seq_one_letter_code
_entity_poly.pdbx_strand_id
1 'polypeptide(L)'
;MRFILDYYRLSADNRLIFGGGCSYTGQDSPPNLIQVMRDKMLKVFPHLSETKIEFSWGGLSDILMNRMADFGYADDCKRVLYAQGFSVSGIVATTAAAKVIAEAAIGDRANLAMFQRIQHTSFPGGKWLRGPVTVAGMLYHRMLDLV
;
A
#
# COMPACT_ATOMS: atom_id res chain seq x y z
N MET A 1 9.17 15.96 -9.16
CA MET A 1 9.56 14.78 -8.34
C MET A 1 8.32 13.91 -8.25
N ARG A 2 8.32 12.67 -8.75
CA ARG A 2 7.09 11.84 -8.76
C ARG A 2 6.87 11.24 -7.37
N PHE A 3 5.70 11.48 -6.77
CA PHE A 3 5.35 10.90 -5.47
C PHE A 3 4.98 9.41 -5.53
N ILE A 4 4.74 8.88 -6.73
CA ILE A 4 4.45 7.46 -6.97
C ILE A 4 5.54 6.89 -7.89
N LEU A 5 6.27 5.92 -7.37
CA LEU A 5 7.32 5.24 -8.10
C LEU A 5 6.72 4.09 -8.93
N ASP A 6 7.15 4.03 -10.19
CA ASP A 6 6.96 2.84 -11.01
C ASP A 6 8.10 1.87 -10.66
N TYR A 7 7.78 0.59 -10.46
CA TYR A 7 8.73 -0.46 -10.11
C TYR A 7 8.66 -1.60 -11.13
N TYR A 8 9.78 -2.28 -11.30
CA TYR A 8 9.83 -3.47 -12.15
C TYR A 8 10.79 -4.51 -11.57
N ARG A 9 10.50 -5.78 -11.84
CA ARG A 9 11.41 -6.91 -11.57
C ARG A 9 11.14 -8.04 -12.55
N LEU A 10 12.10 -8.94 -12.69
CA LEU A 10 11.85 -10.23 -13.32
C LEU A 10 11.24 -11.21 -12.30
N SER A 11 10.31 -12.04 -12.77
CA SER A 11 9.91 -13.26 -12.09
C SER A 11 10.97 -14.35 -12.25
N ALA A 12 10.84 -15.45 -11.50
CA ALA A 12 11.77 -16.58 -11.57
C ALA A 12 11.82 -17.24 -12.96
N ASP A 13 10.75 -17.11 -13.75
CA ASP A 13 10.64 -17.60 -15.12
C ASP A 13 10.87 -16.52 -16.18
N ASN A 14 11.59 -15.44 -15.83
CA ASN A 14 12.01 -14.37 -16.74
C ASN A 14 10.87 -13.56 -17.38
N ARG A 15 9.72 -13.45 -16.73
CA ARG A 15 8.67 -12.50 -17.13
C ARG A 15 8.87 -11.16 -16.46
N LEU A 16 8.68 -10.08 -17.20
CA LEU A 16 8.74 -8.73 -16.65
C LEU A 16 7.46 -8.44 -15.85
N ILE A 17 7.62 -8.23 -14.55
CA ILE A 17 6.58 -7.66 -13.70
C ILE A 17 6.84 -6.16 -13.67
N PHE A 18 5.90 -5.39 -14.20
CA PHE A 18 5.91 -3.93 -14.17
C PHE A 18 4.68 -3.45 -13.40
N GLY A 19 4.89 -2.56 -12.44
CA GLY A 19 3.82 -2.09 -11.57
C GLY A 19 4.10 -0.69 -11.05
N GLY A 20 3.09 -0.11 -10.42
CA GLY A 20 3.12 1.26 -9.94
C GLY A 20 1.86 2.01 -10.32
N GLY A 21 1.79 3.27 -9.91
CA GLY A 21 0.51 3.99 -9.92
C GLY A 21 -0.39 3.57 -8.77
N CYS A 22 -1.28 4.48 -8.39
CA CYS A 22 -2.33 4.20 -7.42
C CYS A 22 -3.61 4.79 -7.99
N SER A 23 -4.65 3.97 -8.13
CA SER A 23 -5.97 4.47 -8.49
C SER A 23 -6.63 5.00 -7.23
N TYR A 24 -6.54 6.30 -7.07
CA TYR A 24 -7.08 7.08 -5.97
C TYR A 24 -8.60 7.28 -6.06
N THR A 25 -9.33 6.35 -6.66
CA THR A 25 -10.79 6.41 -6.83
C THR A 25 -11.54 5.48 -5.88
N GLY A 26 -10.82 4.70 -5.07
CA GLY A 26 -11.39 3.66 -4.23
C GLY A 26 -11.90 2.45 -5.02
N GLN A 27 -11.61 2.37 -6.32
CA GLN A 27 -11.88 1.22 -7.16
C GLN A 27 -10.67 0.29 -7.22
N ASP A 28 -10.92 -1.02 -7.16
CA ASP A 28 -9.89 -2.08 -7.17
C ASP A 28 -8.97 -2.00 -8.39
N SER A 29 -9.47 -1.52 -9.53
CA SER A 29 -8.69 -1.35 -10.76
C SER A 29 -9.30 -0.26 -11.65
N PRO A 30 -8.48 0.63 -12.24
CA PRO A 30 -8.98 1.56 -13.25
C PRO A 30 -9.42 0.76 -14.50
N PRO A 31 -10.51 1.17 -15.18
CA PRO A 31 -11.05 0.43 -16.33
C PRO A 31 -10.07 0.29 -17.50
N ASN A 32 -9.01 1.10 -17.55
CA ASN A 32 -7.96 1.08 -18.56
C ASN A 32 -6.57 0.68 -18.01
N LEU A 33 -6.51 -0.10 -16.92
CA LEU A 33 -5.27 -0.49 -16.25
C LEU A 33 -4.17 -0.97 -17.22
N ILE A 34 -4.51 -1.89 -18.13
CA ILE A 34 -3.56 -2.46 -19.10
C ILE A 34 -2.91 -1.36 -19.93
N GLN A 35 -3.71 -0.46 -20.50
CA GLN A 35 -3.20 0.62 -21.36
C GLN A 35 -2.33 1.59 -20.55
N VAL A 36 -2.78 2.01 -19.36
CA VAL A 36 -2.03 2.92 -18.50
C VAL A 36 -0.67 2.32 -18.09
N MET A 37 -0.66 1.04 -17.73
CA MET A 37 0.58 0.34 -17.39
C MET A 37 1.48 0.16 -18.62
N ARG A 38 0.92 -0.14 -19.80
CA ARG A 38 1.68 -0.23 -21.06
C ARG A 38 2.35 1.09 -21.39
N ASP A 39 1.62 2.20 -21.36
CA ASP A 39 2.16 3.53 -21.67
C ASP A 39 3.30 3.92 -20.72
N LYS A 40 3.19 3.55 -19.44
CA LYS A 40 4.27 3.75 -18.45
C LYS A 40 5.46 2.84 -18.72
N MET A 41 5.21 1.55 -18.98
CA MET A 41 6.25 0.57 -19.29
C MET A 41 7.06 0.99 -20.51
N LEU A 42 6.40 1.44 -21.59
CA LEU A 42 7.06 1.84 -22.84
C LEU A 42 7.90 3.11 -22.71
N LYS A 43 7.65 3.96 -21.71
CA LYS A 43 8.55 5.09 -21.37
C LYS A 43 9.90 4.62 -20.84
N VAL A 44 9.96 3.43 -20.25
CA VAL A 44 11.19 2.84 -19.67
C VAL A 44 11.79 1.79 -20.62
N PHE A 45 10.94 0.98 -21.25
CA PHE A 45 11.31 -0.15 -22.10
C PHE A 45 10.62 -0.06 -23.47
N PRO A 46 11.04 0.89 -24.33
CA PRO A 46 10.38 1.12 -25.62
C PRO A 46 10.44 -0.11 -26.54
N HIS A 47 11.49 -0.93 -26.43
CA HIS A 47 11.67 -2.16 -27.20
C HIS A 47 10.60 -3.24 -26.93
N LEU A 48 9.78 -3.09 -25.89
CA LEU A 48 8.70 -4.01 -25.55
C LEU A 48 7.36 -3.62 -26.21
N SER A 49 7.35 -2.72 -27.22
CA SER A 49 6.14 -2.21 -27.88
C SER A 49 5.22 -3.28 -28.42
N GLU A 50 5.78 -4.41 -28.89
CA GLU A 50 5.04 -5.54 -29.46
C GLU A 50 4.83 -6.68 -28.46
N THR A 51 5.30 -6.54 -27.22
CA THR A 51 5.21 -7.61 -26.23
C THR A 51 3.77 -7.78 -25.75
N LYS A 52 3.32 -9.03 -25.70
CA LYS A 52 2.00 -9.39 -25.19
C LYS A 52 1.97 -9.23 -23.67
N ILE A 53 0.92 -8.58 -23.17
CA ILE A 53 0.62 -8.56 -21.73
C ILE A 53 -0.20 -9.80 -21.43
N GLU A 54 0.37 -10.71 -20.64
CA GLU A 54 -0.27 -11.99 -20.29
C GLU A 54 -1.24 -11.84 -19.11
N PHE A 55 -0.88 -10.99 -18.13
CA PHE A 55 -1.66 -10.78 -16.92
C PHE A 55 -1.70 -9.30 -16.55
N SER A 56 -2.81 -8.89 -15.94
CA SER A 56 -2.96 -7.59 -15.31
C SER A 56 -3.87 -7.73 -14.10
N TRP A 57 -3.51 -7.09 -13.00
CA TRP A 57 -4.31 -7.04 -11.80
C TRP A 57 -4.12 -5.70 -11.11
N GLY A 58 -5.17 -5.21 -10.47
CA GLY A 58 -5.07 -4.17 -9.46
C GLY A 58 -5.32 -4.73 -8.08
N GLY A 59 -5.39 -3.86 -7.10
CA GLY A 59 -5.67 -4.22 -5.73
C GLY A 59 -5.89 -3.00 -4.86
N LEU A 60 -6.64 -3.21 -3.78
CA LEU A 60 -6.83 -2.20 -2.76
C LEU A 60 -5.57 -2.07 -1.91
N SER A 61 -5.25 -0.84 -1.57
CA SER A 61 -4.11 -0.50 -0.71
C SER A 61 -4.62 0.03 0.61
N ASP A 62 -4.22 -0.62 1.70
CA ASP A 62 -4.63 -0.20 3.04
C ASP A 62 -3.73 0.92 3.57
N ILE A 63 -4.21 2.16 3.44
CA ILE A 63 -3.48 3.38 3.80
C ILE A 63 -4.03 3.95 5.11
N LEU A 64 -3.11 4.24 6.03
CA LEU A 64 -3.35 4.96 7.28
C LEU A 64 -2.90 6.42 7.16
N MET A 65 -3.47 7.28 8.00
CA MET A 65 -3.17 8.72 8.04
C MET A 65 -1.68 9.02 8.22
N ASN A 66 -1.01 8.30 9.12
CA ASN A 66 0.42 8.45 9.38
C ASN A 66 1.30 7.59 8.46
N ARG A 67 0.71 6.81 7.55
CA ARG A 67 1.40 5.93 6.57
C ARG A 67 2.37 4.91 7.20
N MET A 68 2.19 4.60 8.48
CA MET A 68 2.94 3.57 9.20
C MET A 68 2.05 2.37 9.46
N ALA A 69 2.60 1.16 9.37
CA ALA A 69 1.91 -0.06 9.78
C ALA A 69 1.40 0.04 11.23
N ASP A 70 0.18 -0.41 11.46
CA ASP A 70 -0.50 -0.40 12.75
C ASP A 70 -0.85 -1.84 13.14
N PHE A 71 -0.31 -2.30 14.25
CA PHE A 71 -0.55 -3.64 14.77
C PHE A 71 -0.46 -3.65 16.29
N GLY A 72 -1.31 -4.46 16.91
CA GLY A 72 -1.50 -4.41 18.36
C GLY A 72 -2.65 -5.30 18.83
N TYR A 73 -3.12 -5.02 20.04
CA TYR A 73 -4.32 -5.65 20.59
C TYR A 73 -5.56 -4.81 20.27
N ALA A 74 -6.61 -5.46 19.77
CA ALA A 74 -7.88 -4.82 19.43
C ALA A 74 -8.81 -4.66 20.65
N ASP A 75 -8.46 -5.31 21.76
CA ASP A 75 -9.24 -5.36 22.99
C ASP A 75 -8.37 -5.11 24.24
N ASP A 76 -8.97 -4.54 25.28
CA ASP A 76 -8.30 -4.30 26.56
C ASP A 76 -7.84 -5.60 27.24
N CYS A 77 -8.57 -6.70 26.98
CA CYS A 77 -8.27 -8.03 27.49
C CYS A 77 -7.11 -8.73 26.75
N LYS A 78 -6.55 -8.11 25.70
CA LYS A 78 -5.39 -8.58 24.92
C LYS A 78 -5.57 -10.00 24.36
N ARG A 79 -6.78 -10.32 23.89
CA ARG A 79 -7.13 -11.62 23.29
C ARG A 79 -7.15 -11.59 21.77
N VAL A 80 -7.32 -10.42 21.19
CA VAL A 80 -7.43 -10.21 19.75
C VAL A 80 -6.24 -9.40 19.28
N LEU A 81 -5.40 -10.00 18.44
CA LEU A 81 -4.32 -9.30 17.75
C LEU A 81 -4.81 -8.82 16.38
N TYR A 82 -4.41 -7.63 15.98
CA TYR A 82 -4.71 -7.07 14.66
C TYR A 82 -3.42 -6.57 13.99
N ALA A 83 -3.47 -6.46 12.65
CA ALA A 83 -2.43 -5.86 11.85
C ALA A 83 -3.02 -5.24 10.58
N GLN A 84 -2.72 -3.96 10.32
CA GLN A 84 -3.26 -3.17 9.22
C GLN A 84 -2.24 -2.11 8.75
N GLY A 85 -2.52 -1.45 7.62
CA GLY A 85 -1.78 -0.26 7.18
C GLY A 85 -0.44 -0.51 6.51
N PHE A 86 -0.21 -1.71 5.96
CA PHE A 86 1.08 -2.07 5.36
C PHE A 86 1.32 -1.54 3.94
N SER A 87 0.42 -0.73 3.38
CA SER A 87 0.51 -0.20 2.01
C SER A 87 1.83 0.49 1.68
N VAL A 88 2.37 1.24 2.63
CA VAL A 88 3.59 2.04 2.44
C VAL A 88 4.81 1.39 3.09
N SER A 89 4.60 0.50 4.05
CA SER A 89 5.68 -0.09 4.86
C SER A 89 6.36 -1.30 4.20
N GLY A 90 5.80 -1.81 3.09
CA GLY A 90 6.45 -2.82 2.25
C GLY A 90 6.62 -4.20 2.92
N ILE A 91 7.19 -5.14 2.17
CA ILE A 91 7.38 -6.55 2.58
C ILE A 91 8.21 -6.65 3.88
N VAL A 92 9.19 -5.76 4.05
CA VAL A 92 10.09 -5.75 5.21
C VAL A 92 9.32 -5.47 6.49
N ALA A 93 8.48 -4.43 6.52
CA ALA A 93 7.73 -4.10 7.72
C ALA A 93 6.68 -5.16 8.04
N THR A 94 6.04 -5.77 7.04
CA THR A 94 5.12 -6.88 7.27
C THR A 94 5.81 -8.07 7.91
N THR A 95 7.06 -8.38 7.51
CA THR A 95 7.83 -9.47 8.12
C THR A 95 8.19 -9.16 9.57
N ALA A 96 8.61 -7.92 9.86
CA ALA A 96 8.88 -7.49 11.22
C ALA A 96 7.62 -7.54 12.11
N ALA A 97 6.50 -7.03 11.60
CA ALA A 97 5.21 -7.08 12.29
C ALA A 97 4.77 -8.53 12.55
N ALA A 98 4.90 -9.42 11.56
CA ALA A 98 4.55 -10.84 11.73
C ALA A 98 5.36 -11.50 12.86
N LYS A 99 6.67 -11.23 12.93
CA LYS A 99 7.52 -11.72 14.02
C LYS A 99 7.05 -11.19 15.38
N VAL A 100 6.84 -9.89 15.50
CA VAL A 100 6.43 -9.24 16.75
C VAL A 100 5.05 -9.71 17.22
N ILE A 101 4.12 -9.91 16.30
CA ILE A 101 2.79 -10.46 16.59
C ILE A 101 2.90 -11.92 17.05
N ALA A 102 3.75 -12.73 16.41
CA ALA A 102 3.96 -14.11 16.81
C ALA A 102 4.58 -14.22 18.21
N GLU A 103 5.57 -13.37 18.53
CA GLU A 103 6.15 -13.24 19.88
C GLU A 103 5.07 -12.88 20.92
N ALA A 104 4.21 -11.91 20.60
CA ALA A 104 3.12 -11.50 21.47
C ALA A 104 2.06 -12.59 21.67
N ALA A 105 1.83 -13.43 20.65
CA ALA A 105 0.90 -14.55 20.73
C ALA A 105 1.37 -15.65 21.69
N ILE A 106 2.69 -15.87 21.81
CA ILE A 106 3.28 -16.82 22.76
C ILE A 106 3.59 -16.20 24.14
N GLY A 107 3.30 -14.91 24.32
CA GLY A 107 3.38 -14.21 25.60
C GLY A 107 4.51 -13.19 25.75
N ASP A 108 5.44 -13.09 24.78
CA ASP A 108 6.48 -12.05 24.79
C ASP A 108 5.95 -10.77 24.14
N ARG A 109 5.68 -9.77 24.98
CA ARG A 109 5.02 -8.52 24.57
C ARG A 109 5.98 -7.35 24.46
N ALA A 110 7.28 -7.54 24.73
CA ALA A 110 8.23 -6.42 24.84
C ALA A 110 8.32 -5.64 23.52
N ASN A 111 8.51 -6.35 22.41
CA ASN A 111 8.61 -5.71 21.10
C ASN A 111 7.28 -5.09 20.67
N LEU A 112 6.16 -5.77 20.89
CA LEU A 112 4.84 -5.23 20.55
C LEU A 112 4.55 -3.93 21.32
N ALA A 113 4.86 -3.88 22.61
CA ALA A 113 4.68 -2.69 23.43
C ALA A 113 5.51 -1.49 22.95
N MET A 114 6.65 -1.72 22.28
CA MET A 114 7.42 -0.63 21.67
C MET A 114 6.72 -0.09 20.42
N PHE A 115 6.24 -0.96 19.52
CA PHE A 115 5.54 -0.53 18.31
C PHE A 115 4.21 0.16 18.61
N GLN A 116 3.49 -0.26 19.66
CA GLN A 116 2.24 0.37 20.10
C GLN A 116 2.41 1.80 20.62
N ARG A 117 3.64 2.31 20.79
CA ARG A 117 3.88 3.72 21.11
C ARG A 117 3.65 4.65 19.91
N ILE A 118 3.62 4.10 18.71
CA ILE A 118 3.33 4.86 17.49
C ILE A 118 1.88 5.33 17.56
N GLN A 119 1.69 6.65 17.49
CA GLN A 119 0.37 7.26 17.53
C GLN A 119 -0.29 7.11 16.16
N HIS A 120 -1.37 6.32 16.11
CA HIS A 120 -2.22 6.21 14.93
C HIS A 120 -3.49 7.03 15.14
N THR A 121 -3.66 8.07 14.32
CA THR A 121 -4.87 8.88 14.33
C THR A 121 -5.88 8.33 13.33
N SER A 122 -7.12 8.18 13.80
CA SER A 122 -8.26 7.91 12.93
C SER A 122 -8.49 9.06 11.96
N PHE A 123 -9.11 8.77 10.81
CA PHE A 123 -9.53 9.81 9.88
C PHE A 123 -10.49 10.80 10.56
N PRO A 124 -10.26 12.12 10.42
CA PRO A 124 -11.15 13.12 10.98
C PRO A 124 -12.56 12.96 10.39
N GLY A 125 -13.57 12.93 11.25
CA GLY A 125 -14.98 12.68 10.86
C GLY A 125 -15.34 11.23 10.55
N GLY A 126 -14.48 10.28 10.93
CA GLY A 126 -14.80 8.85 10.95
C GLY A 126 -15.15 8.27 9.58
N LYS A 127 -16.05 7.27 9.57
CA LYS A 127 -16.42 6.52 8.36
C LYS A 127 -16.96 7.41 7.23
N TRP A 128 -17.70 8.47 7.57
CA TRP A 128 -18.38 9.33 6.61
C TRP A 128 -17.44 10.31 5.90
N LEU A 129 -16.45 10.86 6.61
CA LEU A 129 -15.48 11.78 6.01
C LEU A 129 -14.22 11.07 5.49
N ARG A 130 -13.96 9.81 5.85
CA ARG A 130 -12.79 9.06 5.37
C ARG A 130 -12.65 9.06 3.85
N GLY A 131 -13.72 8.74 3.13
CA GLY A 131 -13.72 8.73 1.66
C GLY A 131 -13.45 10.13 1.08
N PRO A 132 -14.27 11.14 1.38
CA PRO A 132 -14.09 12.51 0.88
C PRO A 132 -12.73 13.13 1.22
N VAL A 133 -12.23 12.95 2.45
CA VAL A 133 -10.92 13.48 2.89
C VAL A 133 -9.79 12.81 2.12
N THR A 134 -9.87 11.50 1.91
CA THR A 134 -8.90 10.78 1.07
C THR A 134 -8.92 11.36 -0.34
N VAL A 135 -10.11 11.56 -0.94
CA VAL A 135 -10.22 12.13 -2.30
C VAL A 135 -9.64 13.53 -2.40
N ALA A 136 -9.91 14.39 -1.41
CA ALA A 136 -9.33 15.73 -1.35
C ALA A 136 -7.80 15.69 -1.26
N GLY A 137 -7.24 14.86 -0.38
CA GLY A 137 -5.78 14.68 -0.27
C GLY A 137 -5.18 14.13 -1.57
N MET A 138 -5.88 13.24 -2.25
CA MET A 138 -5.46 12.65 -3.52
C MET A 138 -5.46 13.68 -4.66
N LEU A 139 -6.47 14.54 -4.75
CA LEU A 139 -6.50 15.64 -5.71
C LEU A 139 -5.38 16.63 -5.44
N TYR A 140 -5.12 16.96 -4.17
CA TYR A 140 -4.02 17.84 -3.78
C TYR A 140 -2.66 17.32 -4.24
N HIS A 141 -2.34 16.05 -3.96
CA HIS A 141 -1.07 15.46 -4.40
C HIS A 141 -0.97 15.32 -5.92
N ARG A 142 -2.08 15.02 -6.61
CA ARG A 142 -2.10 15.00 -8.07
C ARG A 142 -1.81 16.38 -8.68
N MET A 143 -2.30 17.46 -8.07
CA MET A 143 -1.97 18.82 -8.52
C MET A 143 -0.49 19.12 -8.31
N LEU A 144 0.09 18.68 -7.20
CA LEU A 144 1.54 18.83 -6.95
C LEU A 144 2.41 18.02 -7.93
N ASP A 145 1.94 16.87 -8.42
CA ASP A 145 2.65 16.07 -9.43
C ASP A 145 2.63 16.72 -10.83
N LEU A 146 1.73 17.67 -11.10
CA LEU A 146 1.58 18.35 -12.39
C LEU A 146 2.42 19.62 -12.53
N VAL A 147 2.95 20.14 -11.43
CA VAL A 147 3.83 21.34 -11.36
C VAL A 147 5.29 20.91 -11.26
#